data_AF-A0A7Y4XH89-F1
#
_entry.id   AF-A0A7Y4XH89-F1
#
_cell.length_a   1.000
_cell.length_b   1.000
_cell.length_c   1.000
_cell.angle_alpha   90.00
_cell.angle_beta   90.00
_cell.angle_gamma   90.00
#
_symmetry.space_group_name_H-M   'P 1'
#
loop_
_entity.id
_entity.type
_entity.pdbx_description
1 polymer ?
#
loop_
_entity_poly.entity_id
_entity_poly.type
_entity_poly.pdbx_seq_one_letter_code
_entity_poly.pdbx_strand_id
1 'polypeptide(L)'
;MRQASSTLPKAVIAFSALLAASPAVAQSANRGLDVIAAGQGRVTGEIVADFGSRKMTGATGVDVYTITNMKAADLMLMNGTINRTPDKKLGYSVKFDLYNPKNPSQIAKEAAILRGDVMIDQTGRYDPAAGKLRIDVVKGTQSSFAFRGGLQGREVTRWWELTEQLKKAQKKASKEYSRVVEGKTITIEVKNADPLRFDGLVLAAGPFSYLPETTVRGSLDYDYELGNWLLDNNGLTLTYQLSDKTINDRITGSIRYAEETGSTTIDGKKVDYTGYYEYNLRFNESAQKADAAFFDGENSSAEVDAFFSSADQSKPGIYGRAYFADSEDNCKSAKDAETGNPKCVGPTKSVITYDLKTTALTYAQLGAWMKIEQFVIGPFTDE
;
A
#
# COMPACT_ATOMS: atom_id res chain seq x y z
N MET A 1 39.04 -37.80 80.06
CA MET A 1 38.66 -36.39 80.22
C MET A 1 39.82 -35.50 79.78
N ARG A 2 39.55 -34.53 78.89
CA ARG A 2 40.37 -33.38 78.45
C ARG A 2 41.67 -33.70 77.70
N GLN A 3 41.67 -33.83 76.36
CA GLN A 3 41.70 -32.78 75.32
C GLN A 3 42.82 -31.74 75.48
N ALA A 4 43.86 -31.88 74.65
CA ALA A 4 44.71 -30.82 74.14
C ALA A 4 44.59 -30.84 72.61
N SER A 5 44.30 -29.71 71.98
CA SER A 5 44.57 -29.51 70.55
C SER A 5 44.58 -28.03 70.21
N SER A 6 45.69 -27.63 69.61
CA SER A 6 46.13 -26.30 69.22
C SER A 6 45.36 -25.75 68.00
N THR A 7 45.05 -24.47 68.06
CA THR A 7 44.50 -23.65 66.97
C THR A 7 45.57 -23.19 65.98
N LEU A 8 45.34 -23.42 64.68
CA LEU A 8 46.03 -22.79 63.54
C LEU A 8 45.11 -21.73 62.90
N PRO A 9 45.59 -20.55 62.50
CA PRO A 9 44.78 -19.58 61.77
C PRO A 9 44.77 -19.89 60.26
N LYS A 10 43.57 -19.87 59.65
CA LYS A 10 43.38 -19.91 58.20
C LYS A 10 43.53 -18.50 57.62
N ALA A 11 44.48 -18.32 56.71
CA ALA A 11 44.57 -17.15 55.86
C ALA A 11 43.46 -17.18 54.79
N VAL A 12 42.69 -16.10 54.68
CA VAL A 12 41.71 -15.87 53.63
C VAL A 12 42.38 -15.03 52.54
N ILE A 13 42.64 -15.63 51.39
CA ILE A 13 43.09 -14.93 50.18
C ILE A 13 41.84 -14.42 49.47
N ALA A 14 41.64 -13.11 49.44
CA ALA A 14 40.57 -12.47 48.69
C ALA A 14 40.97 -12.41 47.19
N PHE A 15 40.22 -13.13 46.36
CA PHE A 15 40.28 -13.01 44.90
C PHE A 15 39.39 -11.83 44.47
N SER A 16 40.00 -10.70 44.12
CA SER A 16 39.30 -9.59 43.45
C SER A 16 39.19 -9.89 41.97
N ALA A 17 38.02 -10.38 41.53
CA ALA A 17 37.70 -10.49 40.12
C ALA A 17 37.37 -9.09 39.56
N LEU A 18 38.23 -8.56 38.68
CA LEU A 18 37.92 -7.43 37.82
C LEU A 18 36.84 -7.87 36.82
N LEU A 19 35.58 -7.51 37.09
CA LEU A 19 34.54 -7.48 36.06
C LEU A 19 34.73 -6.21 35.24
N ALA A 20 35.36 -6.36 34.07
CA ALA A 20 35.27 -5.36 33.01
C ALA A 20 33.81 -5.29 32.56
N ALA A 21 33.09 -4.28 33.03
CA ALA A 21 31.80 -3.91 32.50
C ALA A 21 32.01 -3.35 31.09
N SER A 22 31.86 -4.20 30.08
CA SER A 22 31.63 -3.73 28.72
C SER A 22 30.37 -2.86 28.74
N PRO A 23 30.39 -1.64 28.17
CA PRO A 23 29.16 -0.88 28.01
C PRO A 23 28.28 -1.66 27.04
N ALA A 24 27.21 -2.26 27.58
CA ALA A 24 26.09 -2.68 26.78
C ALA A 24 25.57 -1.41 26.10
N VAL A 25 25.87 -1.27 24.80
CA VAL A 25 25.24 -0.27 23.95
C VAL A 25 23.77 -0.63 23.89
N ALA A 26 23.02 -0.08 24.84
CA ALA A 26 21.57 -0.07 24.85
C ALA A 26 21.11 0.84 23.71
N GLN A 27 21.09 0.28 22.50
CA GLN A 27 20.44 0.88 21.37
C GLN A 27 19.71 -0.26 20.65
N SER A 28 18.56 -0.66 21.20
CA SER A 28 17.52 -1.21 20.34
C SER A 28 17.01 -0.03 19.50
N ALA A 29 17.80 0.39 18.50
CA ALA A 29 17.36 1.33 17.49
C ALA A 29 16.03 0.78 16.95
N ASN A 30 14.99 1.62 17.06
CA ASN A 30 13.68 1.24 16.59
C ASN A 30 13.74 1.18 15.07
N ARG A 31 13.93 -0.03 14.50
CA ARG A 31 14.09 -0.25 13.05
C ARG A 31 13.02 0.42 12.20
N GLY A 32 11.85 0.70 12.77
CA GLY A 32 10.78 1.44 12.10
C GLY A 32 11.22 2.82 11.62
N LEU A 33 12.15 3.48 12.33
CA LEU A 33 12.72 4.77 11.97
C LEU A 33 13.95 4.69 11.07
N ASP A 34 14.52 3.48 10.89
CA ASP A 34 15.69 3.32 10.05
C ASP A 34 15.29 3.55 8.59
N VAL A 35 16.04 4.42 7.92
CA VAL A 35 15.90 4.62 6.48
C VAL A 35 16.38 3.35 5.78
N ILE A 36 15.56 2.83 4.88
CA ILE A 36 15.90 1.67 4.07
C ILE A 36 17.09 2.04 3.18
N ALA A 37 18.14 1.21 3.20
CA ALA A 37 19.35 1.52 2.46
C ALA A 37 19.08 1.58 0.94
N ALA A 38 19.83 2.42 0.25
CA ALA A 38 19.74 2.56 -1.20
C ALA A 38 19.89 1.20 -1.90
N GLY A 39 18.99 0.90 -2.83
CA GLY A 39 18.95 -0.38 -3.55
C GLY A 39 18.30 -1.55 -2.80
N GLN A 40 18.04 -1.44 -1.49
CA GLN A 40 17.33 -2.47 -0.72
C GLN A 40 15.81 -2.24 -0.66
N GLY A 41 15.38 -0.98 -0.82
CA GLY A 41 13.99 -0.59 -0.84
C GLY A 41 13.32 -0.93 -2.16
N ARG A 42 13.00 -2.20 -2.41
CA ARG A 42 12.22 -2.62 -3.58
C ARG A 42 10.93 -3.32 -3.15
N VAL A 43 9.85 -3.06 -3.87
CA VAL A 43 8.60 -3.82 -3.78
C VAL A 43 8.43 -4.59 -5.07
N THR A 44 8.58 -5.91 -5.00
CA THR A 44 8.45 -6.79 -6.17
C THR A 44 7.58 -7.98 -5.87
N GLY A 45 6.89 -8.49 -6.88
CA GLY A 45 6.01 -9.64 -6.74
C GLY A 45 4.84 -9.56 -7.70
N GLU A 46 3.89 -10.48 -7.54
CA GLU A 46 2.80 -10.64 -8.48
C GLU A 46 1.47 -10.75 -7.75
N ILE A 47 0.42 -10.17 -8.34
CA ILE A 47 -0.98 -10.43 -8.01
C ILE A 47 -1.65 -10.95 -9.28
N VAL A 48 -2.22 -12.14 -9.22
CA VAL A 48 -3.07 -12.67 -10.29
C VAL A 48 -4.52 -12.46 -9.89
N ALA A 49 -5.22 -11.59 -10.60
CA ALA A 49 -6.64 -11.35 -10.44
C ALA A 49 -7.43 -12.23 -11.42
N ASP A 50 -8.36 -13.02 -10.91
CA ASP A 50 -9.39 -13.73 -11.67
C ASP A 50 -10.75 -13.08 -11.38
N PHE A 51 -11.32 -12.42 -12.38
CA PHE A 51 -12.57 -11.68 -12.25
C PHE A 51 -13.76 -12.59 -12.54
N GLY A 52 -14.00 -13.56 -11.65
CA GLY A 52 -15.11 -14.50 -11.74
C GLY A 52 -16.50 -13.83 -11.77
N SER A 53 -16.62 -12.58 -11.30
CA SER A 53 -17.85 -11.78 -11.43
C SER A 53 -18.09 -11.23 -12.84
N ARG A 54 -17.05 -11.12 -13.68
CA ARG A 54 -17.09 -10.50 -15.01
C ARG A 54 -17.22 -11.49 -16.17
N LYS A 55 -17.07 -12.78 -15.91
CA LYS A 55 -17.21 -13.85 -16.92
C LYS A 55 -18.69 -14.04 -17.33
N MET A 56 -18.94 -14.42 -18.58
CA MET A 56 -20.27 -14.86 -19.05
C MET A 56 -20.56 -16.30 -18.68
N THR A 57 -19.63 -17.20 -19.00
CA THR A 57 -19.74 -18.64 -18.73
C THR A 57 -18.88 -18.99 -17.51
N GLY A 58 -19.39 -19.85 -16.63
CA GLY A 58 -18.68 -20.26 -15.41
C GLY A 58 -18.48 -19.13 -14.38
N ALA A 59 -19.32 -18.09 -14.40
CA ALA A 59 -19.26 -16.99 -13.45
C ALA A 59 -19.48 -17.49 -12.01
N THR A 60 -18.54 -17.20 -11.13
CA THR A 60 -18.61 -17.54 -9.70
C THR A 60 -19.29 -16.44 -8.88
N GLY A 61 -19.36 -15.22 -9.44
CA GLY A 61 -19.78 -14.03 -8.71
C GLY A 61 -18.75 -13.55 -7.67
N VAL A 62 -17.54 -14.11 -7.69
CA VAL A 62 -16.44 -13.81 -6.77
C VAL A 62 -15.18 -13.56 -7.58
N ASP A 63 -14.53 -12.44 -7.32
CA ASP A 63 -13.20 -12.15 -7.87
C ASP A 63 -12.13 -12.62 -6.89
N VAL A 64 -11.07 -13.24 -7.40
CA VAL A 64 -9.99 -13.82 -6.58
C VAL A 64 -8.67 -13.19 -6.96
N TYR A 65 -8.01 -12.58 -5.97
CA TYR A 65 -6.71 -11.95 -6.11
C TYR A 65 -5.69 -12.82 -5.41
N THR A 66 -4.80 -13.46 -6.17
CA THR A 66 -3.76 -14.35 -5.63
C THR A 66 -2.43 -13.60 -5.57
N ILE A 67 -1.97 -13.31 -4.35
CA ILE A 67 -0.70 -12.64 -4.07
C ILE A 67 0.40 -13.68 -4.01
N THR A 68 1.42 -13.53 -4.86
CA THR A 68 2.56 -14.43 -4.95
C THR A 68 3.86 -13.66 -4.79
N ASN A 69 4.63 -14.04 -3.78
CA ASN A 69 5.96 -13.51 -3.49
C ASN A 69 6.03 -11.97 -3.48
N MET A 70 5.01 -11.31 -2.93
CA MET A 70 5.00 -9.84 -2.83
C MET A 70 5.94 -9.40 -1.71
N LYS A 71 7.18 -9.12 -2.09
CA LYS A 71 8.28 -8.71 -1.23
C LYS A 71 8.25 -7.20 -1.04
N ALA A 72 8.34 -6.74 0.19
CA ALA A 72 8.54 -5.33 0.52
C ALA A 72 9.89 -5.17 1.24
N ALA A 73 10.89 -4.69 0.51
CA ALA A 73 12.28 -4.60 0.94
C ALA A 73 12.76 -5.92 1.60
N ASP A 74 13.59 -5.81 2.63
CA ASP A 74 13.94 -6.87 3.59
C ASP A 74 13.07 -6.76 4.87
N LEU A 75 11.81 -6.34 4.71
CA LEU A 75 10.83 -6.26 5.79
C LEU A 75 9.98 -7.51 5.85
N MET A 76 9.24 -7.80 4.77
CA MET A 76 8.31 -8.91 4.70
C MET A 76 8.12 -9.42 3.27
N LEU A 77 7.63 -10.65 3.18
CA LEU A 77 7.15 -11.28 1.96
C LEU A 77 5.71 -11.75 2.17
N MET A 78 4.80 -11.33 1.29
CA MET A 78 3.38 -11.63 1.37
C MET A 78 2.98 -12.70 0.35
N ASN A 79 2.17 -13.65 0.80
CA ASN A 79 1.59 -14.71 -0.04
C ASN A 79 0.17 -15.02 0.43
N GLY A 80 -0.77 -15.20 -0.48
CA GLY A 80 -2.12 -15.62 -0.12
C GLY A 80 -3.18 -15.11 -1.06
N THR A 81 -4.40 -14.96 -0.56
CA THR A 81 -5.53 -14.55 -1.40
C THR A 81 -6.37 -13.45 -0.76
N ILE A 82 -6.99 -12.66 -1.61
CA ILE A 82 -8.09 -11.76 -1.27
C ILE A 82 -9.27 -12.13 -2.19
N ASN A 83 -10.42 -12.41 -1.60
CA ASN A 83 -11.63 -12.76 -2.34
C ASN A 83 -12.63 -11.62 -2.25
N ARG A 84 -13.05 -11.07 -3.37
CA ARG A 84 -14.06 -10.02 -3.43
C ARG A 84 -15.39 -10.61 -3.85
N THR A 85 -16.43 -10.33 -3.08
CA THR A 85 -17.81 -10.45 -3.53
C THR A 85 -18.35 -9.04 -3.70
N PRO A 86 -18.57 -8.59 -4.95
CA PRO A 86 -19.01 -7.22 -5.24
C PRO A 86 -20.22 -6.82 -4.39
N ASP A 87 -20.26 -5.55 -3.98
CA ASP A 87 -21.32 -4.94 -3.15
C ASP A 87 -21.56 -5.60 -1.77
N LYS A 88 -20.68 -6.54 -1.34
CA LYS A 88 -20.89 -7.31 -0.10
C LYS A 88 -19.69 -7.33 0.82
N LYS A 89 -18.56 -7.85 0.35
CA LYS A 89 -17.38 -8.03 1.20
C LYS A 89 -16.10 -8.34 0.44
N LEU A 90 -15.00 -8.17 1.17
CA LEU A 90 -13.68 -8.69 0.81
C LEU A 90 -13.19 -9.62 1.91
N GLY A 91 -12.78 -10.84 1.57
CA GLY A 91 -12.22 -11.81 2.51
C GLY A 91 -10.71 -11.97 2.33
N TYR A 92 -9.96 -11.83 3.41
CA TYR A 92 -8.50 -11.85 3.40
C TYR A 92 -7.95 -13.15 3.99
N SER A 93 -6.92 -13.67 3.35
CA SER A 93 -6.06 -14.73 3.86
C SER A 93 -4.65 -14.55 3.30
N VAL A 94 -3.94 -13.54 3.80
CA VAL A 94 -2.58 -13.18 3.35
C VAL A 94 -1.59 -13.47 4.46
N LYS A 95 -0.61 -14.34 4.19
CA LYS A 95 0.47 -14.71 5.10
C LYS A 95 1.65 -13.78 4.92
N PHE A 96 2.31 -13.47 6.04
CA PHE A 96 3.54 -12.70 6.09
C PHE A 96 4.70 -13.60 6.53
N ASP A 97 5.67 -13.75 5.65
CA ASP A 97 7.01 -14.21 6.00
C ASP A 97 7.86 -12.99 6.38
N LEU A 98 8.66 -13.10 7.43
CA LEU A 98 9.41 -11.96 7.97
C LEU A 98 10.90 -12.20 7.91
N TYR A 99 11.63 -11.22 7.40
CA TYR A 99 13.10 -11.25 7.38
C TYR A 99 13.62 -10.89 8.77
N ASN A 100 14.60 -11.66 9.26
CA ASN A 100 15.26 -11.33 10.52
C ASN A 100 16.14 -10.08 10.31
N PRO A 101 15.88 -8.97 11.03
CA PRO A 101 16.67 -7.75 10.91
C PRO A 101 18.16 -7.92 11.17
N LYS A 102 18.52 -8.86 12.06
CA LYS A 102 19.92 -9.12 12.43
C LYS A 102 20.62 -10.04 11.45
N ASN A 103 19.87 -10.81 10.67
CA ASN A 103 20.39 -11.72 9.67
C ASN A 103 19.36 -11.91 8.55
N PRO A 104 19.39 -11.07 7.50
CA PRO A 104 18.40 -11.11 6.42
C PRO A 104 18.35 -12.43 5.63
N SER A 105 19.33 -13.32 5.78
CA SER A 105 19.26 -14.68 5.21
C SER A 105 18.26 -15.59 5.92
N GLN A 106 17.86 -15.24 7.15
CA GLN A 106 16.90 -15.99 7.94
C GLN A 106 15.50 -15.40 7.79
N ILE A 107 14.57 -16.24 7.33
CA ILE A 107 13.17 -15.87 7.12
C ILE A 107 12.29 -16.68 8.07
N ALA A 108 11.55 -15.98 8.92
CA ALA A 108 10.49 -16.56 9.72
C ALA A 108 9.25 -16.75 8.86
N LYS A 109 9.08 -17.96 8.32
CA LYS A 109 7.92 -18.32 7.49
C LYS A 109 6.62 -18.33 8.29
N GLU A 110 5.58 -17.78 7.68
CA GLU A 110 4.22 -17.66 8.19
C GLU A 110 4.22 -17.09 9.62
N ALA A 111 4.95 -16.00 9.85
CA ALA A 111 5.07 -15.42 11.19
C ALA A 111 3.80 -14.64 11.58
N ALA A 112 3.06 -14.12 10.59
CA ALA A 112 1.75 -13.51 10.80
C ALA A 112 0.82 -13.76 9.62
N ILE A 113 -0.48 -13.50 9.83
CA ILE A 113 -1.53 -13.68 8.83
C ILE A 113 -2.53 -12.52 8.93
N LEU A 114 -2.73 -11.78 7.83
CA LEU A 114 -3.87 -10.90 7.65
C LEU A 114 -5.08 -11.75 7.29
N ARG A 115 -6.11 -11.71 8.15
CA ARG A 115 -7.32 -12.50 7.95
C ARG A 115 -8.57 -11.84 8.49
N GLY A 116 -9.69 -12.29 7.97
CA GLY A 116 -11.01 -11.73 8.26
C GLY A 116 -11.58 -11.06 7.03
N ASP A 117 -12.74 -10.43 7.20
CA ASP A 117 -13.47 -9.80 6.12
C ASP A 117 -13.48 -8.27 6.31
N VAL A 118 -13.67 -7.55 5.21
CA VAL A 118 -14.11 -6.16 5.18
C VAL A 118 -15.51 -6.17 4.61
N MET A 119 -16.49 -5.73 5.39
CA MET A 119 -17.89 -5.67 4.95
C MET A 119 -18.12 -4.39 4.15
N ILE A 120 -18.96 -4.47 3.11
CA ILE A 120 -19.40 -3.32 2.31
C ILE A 120 -20.86 -3.07 2.66
N ASP A 121 -21.19 -1.85 3.06
CA ASP A 121 -22.58 -1.47 3.29
C ASP A 121 -23.25 -0.93 2.01
N GLN A 122 -24.56 -0.63 2.11
CA GLN A 122 -25.35 -0.14 0.98
C GLN A 122 -24.93 1.23 0.46
N THR A 123 -24.10 1.96 1.21
CA THR A 123 -23.54 3.27 0.83
C THR A 123 -22.14 3.15 0.23
N GLY A 124 -21.65 1.93 -0.01
CA GLY A 124 -20.31 1.67 -0.51
C GLY A 124 -19.22 1.89 0.56
N ARG A 125 -19.59 2.01 1.83
CA ARG A 125 -18.62 2.15 2.91
C ARG A 125 -18.08 0.79 3.30
N TYR A 126 -16.76 0.72 3.40
CA TYR A 126 -16.02 -0.44 3.83
C TYR A 126 -15.78 -0.39 5.34
N ASP A 127 -16.23 -1.44 6.04
CA ASP A 127 -16.08 -1.61 7.48
C ASP A 127 -15.24 -2.87 7.79
N PRO A 128 -13.93 -2.70 8.07
CA PRO A 128 -13.05 -3.80 8.46
C PRO A 128 -13.37 -4.35 9.86
N ALA A 129 -13.96 -3.56 10.75
CA ALA A 129 -14.29 -4.00 12.10
C ALA A 129 -15.48 -4.96 12.08
N ALA A 130 -16.51 -4.68 11.26
CA ALA A 130 -17.66 -5.55 11.08
C ALA A 130 -17.28 -6.97 10.59
N GLY A 131 -16.29 -7.07 9.71
CA GLY A 131 -15.78 -8.35 9.23
C GLY A 131 -14.61 -8.93 10.04
N LYS A 132 -14.24 -8.30 11.16
CA LYS A 132 -13.18 -8.73 12.07
C LYS A 132 -11.81 -8.88 11.39
N LEU A 133 -11.51 -8.02 10.42
CA LEU A 133 -10.22 -7.96 9.76
C LEU A 133 -9.12 -7.65 10.79
N ARG A 134 -8.04 -8.44 10.77
CA ARG A 134 -6.94 -8.32 11.73
C ARG A 134 -5.66 -8.98 11.22
N ILE A 135 -4.53 -8.60 11.82
CA ILE A 135 -3.26 -9.32 11.69
C ILE A 135 -3.07 -10.19 12.93
N ASP A 136 -3.04 -11.51 12.73
CA ASP A 136 -2.72 -12.49 13.77
C ASP A 136 -1.21 -12.81 13.68
N VAL A 137 -0.45 -12.51 14.73
CA VAL A 137 0.95 -12.94 14.88
C VAL A 137 0.93 -14.37 15.42
N VAL A 138 1.40 -15.32 14.63
CA VAL A 138 1.27 -16.75 14.93
C VAL A 138 2.57 -17.39 15.42
N LYS A 139 3.72 -16.71 15.26
CA LYS A 139 5.02 -17.14 15.79
C LYS A 139 5.59 -16.17 16.81
N GLY A 140 6.23 -16.71 17.85
CA GLY A 140 6.69 -15.93 19.00
C GLY A 140 5.55 -15.64 19.98
N THR A 141 5.48 -14.43 20.51
CA THR A 141 4.38 -14.00 21.37
C THR A 141 3.13 -13.76 20.53
N GLN A 142 2.22 -14.73 20.56
CA GLN A 142 0.98 -14.67 19.80
C GLN A 142 0.15 -13.46 20.23
N SER A 143 -0.29 -12.70 19.24
CA SER A 143 -1.06 -11.46 19.43
C SER A 143 -1.93 -11.23 18.20
N SER A 144 -2.98 -10.43 18.37
CA SER A 144 -3.94 -10.13 17.32
C SER A 144 -4.25 -8.64 17.33
N PHE A 145 -4.15 -8.01 16.17
CA PHE A 145 -4.34 -6.57 16.02
C PHE A 145 -5.43 -6.31 15.00
N ALA A 146 -6.53 -5.70 15.42
CA ALA A 146 -7.68 -5.45 14.56
C ALA A 146 -7.50 -4.20 13.72
N PHE A 147 -8.06 -4.22 12.51
CA PHE A 147 -8.37 -3.01 11.75
C PHE A 147 -9.67 -2.42 12.28
N ARG A 148 -9.79 -1.09 12.25
CA ARG A 148 -11.00 -0.37 12.68
C ARG A 148 -11.13 0.96 11.94
N GLY A 149 -12.19 1.72 12.21
CA GLY A 149 -12.51 2.92 11.44
C GLY A 149 -13.20 2.58 10.12
N GLY A 150 -13.39 3.59 9.27
CA GLY A 150 -14.07 3.42 7.99
C GLY A 150 -13.22 3.85 6.82
N LEU A 151 -13.45 3.20 5.68
CA LEU A 151 -13.00 3.62 4.37
C LEU A 151 -14.28 3.85 3.57
N GLN A 152 -14.56 5.09 3.18
CA GLN A 152 -15.65 5.36 2.25
C GLN A 152 -15.17 4.99 0.86
N GLY A 153 -15.78 3.96 0.30
CA GLY A 153 -15.52 3.56 -1.07
C GLY A 153 -15.87 4.62 -2.07
N ARG A 154 -15.36 4.41 -3.27
CA ARG A 154 -15.85 5.07 -4.49
C ARG A 154 -17.37 4.98 -4.52
N GLU A 155 -18.04 6.02 -5.01
CA GLU A 155 -19.50 5.96 -5.19
C GLU A 155 -19.78 5.07 -6.41
N VAL A 156 -19.68 3.77 -6.20
CA VAL A 156 -19.63 2.80 -7.27
C VAL A 156 -20.99 2.71 -7.92
N THR A 157 -21.05 3.32 -9.09
CA THR A 157 -21.82 2.75 -10.19
C THR A 157 -20.93 1.78 -10.90
N ARG A 158 -21.49 0.60 -11.19
CA ARG A 158 -20.83 -0.47 -11.93
C ARG A 158 -20.25 0.12 -13.22
N TRP A 159 -19.08 -0.31 -13.69
CA TRP A 159 -18.46 0.33 -14.88
C TRP A 159 -19.36 0.40 -16.16
N TRP A 160 -20.48 -0.35 -16.27
CA TRP A 160 -21.50 -0.15 -17.32
C TRP A 160 -22.53 0.96 -17.06
N GLU A 161 -22.63 1.43 -15.82
CA GLU A 161 -23.37 2.61 -15.37
C GLU A 161 -22.50 3.88 -15.40
N LEU A 162 -21.22 3.76 -15.80
CA LEU A 162 -20.27 4.88 -15.99
C LEU A 162 -20.84 5.94 -16.94
N THR A 163 -21.59 5.55 -17.97
CA THR A 163 -22.25 6.47 -18.90
C THR A 163 -23.38 7.28 -18.25
N GLU A 164 -24.11 6.69 -17.30
CA GLU A 164 -25.17 7.36 -16.55
C GLU A 164 -24.60 8.22 -15.41
N GLN A 165 -23.47 7.81 -14.83
CA GLN A 165 -22.74 8.68 -13.90
C GLN A 165 -21.98 9.80 -14.60
N LEU A 166 -21.36 9.65 -15.77
CA LEU A 166 -20.80 10.78 -16.53
C LEU A 166 -21.86 11.87 -16.77
N LYS A 167 -23.11 11.45 -17.05
CA LYS A 167 -24.26 12.37 -17.14
C LYS A 167 -24.70 12.98 -15.81
N LYS A 168 -24.60 12.26 -14.68
CA LYS A 168 -24.90 12.80 -13.33
C LYS A 168 -23.75 13.60 -12.73
N ALA A 169 -22.52 13.25 -13.07
CA ALA A 169 -21.24 13.79 -12.63
C ALA A 169 -20.90 15.08 -13.36
N GLN A 170 -21.49 15.36 -14.53
CA GLN A 170 -21.59 16.73 -15.06
C GLN A 170 -22.10 17.78 -14.02
N LYS A 171 -22.61 17.36 -12.85
CA LYS A 171 -22.96 18.20 -11.68
C LYS A 171 -21.98 18.14 -10.49
N LYS A 172 -20.92 17.33 -10.50
CA LYS A 172 -19.88 17.28 -9.45
C LYS A 172 -18.80 18.33 -9.75
N ALA A 173 -18.41 19.07 -8.72
CA ALA A 173 -17.46 20.17 -8.82
C ALA A 173 -16.07 19.67 -9.25
N SER A 174 -15.40 20.43 -10.12
CA SER A 174 -13.99 20.24 -10.42
C SER A 174 -13.13 20.38 -9.17
N LYS A 175 -12.07 19.58 -9.07
CA LYS A 175 -11.07 19.67 -8.00
C LYS A 175 -9.70 19.94 -8.58
N GLU A 176 -8.99 20.88 -7.99
CA GLU A 176 -7.61 21.22 -8.35
C GLU A 176 -6.61 20.35 -7.57
N TYR A 177 -5.58 19.90 -8.28
CA TYR A 177 -4.45 19.16 -7.71
C TYR A 177 -3.17 19.86 -8.12
N SER A 178 -2.32 20.18 -7.15
CA SER A 178 -1.05 20.86 -7.41
C SER A 178 0.12 20.03 -6.90
N ARG A 179 1.26 20.13 -7.59
CA ARG A 179 2.54 19.57 -7.12
C ARG A 179 3.73 20.34 -7.66
N VAL A 180 4.89 20.16 -7.02
CA VAL A 180 6.14 20.77 -7.48
C VAL A 180 6.93 19.81 -8.36
N VAL A 181 7.25 20.25 -9.57
CA VAL A 181 8.08 19.54 -10.54
C VAL A 181 9.21 20.48 -10.94
N GLU A 182 10.45 20.08 -10.66
CA GLU A 182 11.65 20.89 -10.96
C GLU A 182 11.60 22.31 -10.37
N GLY A 183 10.99 22.47 -9.19
CA GLY A 183 10.84 23.75 -8.50
C GLY A 183 9.69 24.63 -9.01
N LYS A 184 8.89 24.17 -9.97
CA LYS A 184 7.68 24.85 -10.44
C LYS A 184 6.44 24.15 -9.91
N THR A 185 5.46 24.93 -9.43
CA THR A 185 4.13 24.40 -9.08
C THR A 185 3.34 24.18 -10.36
N ILE A 186 2.94 22.93 -10.60
CA ILE A 186 2.03 22.52 -11.67
C ILE A 186 0.69 22.20 -11.02
N THR A 187 -0.39 22.78 -11.52
CA THR A 187 -1.77 22.50 -11.08
C THR A 187 -2.55 21.91 -12.25
N ILE A 188 -3.34 20.88 -11.98
CA ILE A 188 -4.31 20.32 -12.91
C ILE A 188 -5.71 20.38 -12.32
N GLU A 189 -6.69 20.69 -13.14
CA GLU A 189 -8.12 20.55 -12.81
C GLU A 189 -8.61 19.17 -13.22
N VAL A 190 -9.24 18.43 -12.30
CA VAL A 190 -9.88 17.15 -12.62
C VAL A 190 -11.38 17.26 -12.38
N LYS A 191 -12.12 16.92 -13.43
CA LYS A 191 -13.58 16.83 -13.40
C LYS A 191 -13.98 15.47 -12.86
N ASN A 192 -15.04 15.40 -12.06
CA ASN A 192 -15.64 14.15 -11.60
C ASN A 192 -14.73 13.23 -10.76
N ALA A 193 -13.75 13.79 -10.05
CA ALA A 193 -12.88 13.03 -9.17
C ALA A 193 -13.70 12.22 -8.14
N ASP A 194 -13.45 10.91 -8.09
CA ASP A 194 -14.16 9.96 -7.21
C ASP A 194 -13.27 9.58 -6.02
N PRO A 195 -13.57 10.12 -4.82
CA PRO A 195 -12.65 10.04 -3.71
C PRO A 195 -12.79 8.71 -2.96
N LEU A 196 -11.70 7.94 -2.87
CA LEU A 196 -11.55 6.88 -1.88
C LEU A 196 -11.14 7.53 -0.55
N ARG A 197 -12.08 7.75 0.37
CA ARG A 197 -11.84 8.54 1.60
C ARG A 197 -11.53 7.66 2.80
N PHE A 198 -10.45 8.02 3.49
CA PHE A 198 -10.02 7.40 4.73
C PHE A 198 -10.55 8.23 5.90
N ASP A 199 -11.67 7.79 6.49
CA ASP A 199 -12.34 8.49 7.59
C ASP A 199 -11.78 8.04 8.95
N GLY A 200 -10.46 8.17 9.11
CA GLY A 200 -9.76 7.65 10.28
C GLY A 200 -9.66 6.12 10.27
N LEU A 201 -9.41 5.52 9.11
CA LEU A 201 -9.10 4.10 9.00
C LEU A 201 -7.87 3.80 9.87
N VAL A 202 -7.98 2.82 10.75
CA VAL A 202 -6.89 2.37 11.60
C VAL A 202 -6.37 1.05 11.05
N LEU A 203 -5.13 1.08 10.57
CA LEU A 203 -4.39 -0.08 10.14
C LEU A 203 -3.87 -0.83 11.37
N ALA A 204 -4.11 -2.14 11.42
CA ALA A 204 -3.62 -3.00 12.49
C ALA A 204 -2.10 -2.89 12.67
N ALA A 205 -1.60 -3.05 13.89
CA ALA A 205 -0.17 -3.24 14.11
C ALA A 205 0.34 -4.50 13.40
N GLY A 206 1.58 -4.44 12.93
CA GLY A 206 2.26 -5.56 12.28
C GLY A 206 2.90 -6.52 13.29
N PRO A 207 3.53 -7.59 12.80
CA PRO A 207 4.21 -8.58 13.66
C PRO A 207 5.50 -8.07 14.32
N PHE A 208 5.99 -6.91 13.89
CA PHE A 208 7.11 -6.24 14.50
C PHE A 208 6.61 -5.09 15.37
N SER A 209 7.22 -4.91 16.55
CA SER A 209 6.94 -3.78 17.44
C SER A 209 7.16 -2.42 16.78
N TYR A 210 7.97 -2.38 15.72
CA TYR A 210 8.27 -1.18 14.95
C TYR A 210 7.35 -0.96 13.74
N LEU A 211 6.32 -1.78 13.57
CA LEU A 211 5.21 -1.58 12.64
C LEU A 211 3.93 -1.31 13.43
N PRO A 212 3.80 -0.14 14.08
CA PRO A 212 2.71 0.15 14.99
C PRO A 212 1.36 0.21 14.28
N GLU A 213 0.30 0.27 15.09
CA GLU A 213 -1.01 0.70 14.63
C GLU A 213 -0.90 2.10 14.02
N THR A 214 -1.55 2.32 12.87
CA THR A 214 -1.46 3.57 12.11
C THR A 214 -2.85 4.07 11.75
N THR A 215 -3.16 5.31 12.08
CA THR A 215 -4.40 5.97 11.64
C THR A 215 -4.16 6.69 10.32
N VAL A 216 -5.00 6.42 9.32
CA VAL A 216 -4.97 7.01 7.99
C VAL A 216 -6.14 7.98 7.85
N ARG A 217 -5.86 9.19 7.36
CA ARG A 217 -6.86 10.19 7.01
C ARG A 217 -6.56 10.81 5.65
N GLY A 218 -7.59 11.35 5.00
CA GLY A 218 -7.49 12.02 3.70
C GLY A 218 -8.23 11.25 2.62
N SER A 219 -7.91 11.53 1.36
CA SER A 219 -8.49 10.79 0.24
C SER A 219 -7.43 10.51 -0.82
N LEU A 220 -7.67 9.42 -1.55
CA LEU A 220 -7.02 9.15 -2.82
C LEU A 220 -8.11 9.24 -3.88
N ASP A 221 -7.96 10.19 -4.79
CA ASP A 221 -9.04 10.54 -5.71
C ASP A 221 -8.79 9.91 -7.08
N TYR A 222 -9.79 9.22 -7.62
CA TYR A 222 -9.70 8.58 -8.94
C TYR A 222 -10.24 9.52 -10.02
N ASP A 223 -9.44 9.72 -11.06
CA ASP A 223 -9.82 10.38 -12.29
C ASP A 223 -10.28 9.33 -13.32
N TYR A 224 -11.59 9.31 -13.61
CA TYR A 224 -12.16 8.38 -14.59
C TYR A 224 -11.79 8.70 -16.03
N GLU A 225 -11.42 9.94 -16.35
CA GLU A 225 -11.10 10.33 -17.73
C GLU A 225 -9.71 9.81 -18.11
N LEU A 226 -8.76 9.88 -17.17
CA LEU A 226 -7.38 9.48 -17.41
C LEU A 226 -6.97 8.16 -16.74
N GLY A 227 -7.84 7.59 -15.90
CA GLY A 227 -7.56 6.38 -15.12
C GLY A 227 -6.52 6.58 -14.01
N ASN A 228 -6.31 7.82 -13.57
CA ASN A 228 -5.23 8.19 -12.66
C ASN A 228 -5.68 8.27 -11.21
N TRP A 229 -4.77 7.99 -10.28
CA TRP A 229 -4.96 8.29 -8.87
C TRP A 229 -4.20 9.53 -8.45
N LEU A 230 -4.86 10.36 -7.65
CA LEU A 230 -4.39 11.68 -7.28
C LEU A 230 -4.45 11.87 -5.76
N LEU A 231 -3.34 12.34 -5.21
CA LEU A 231 -3.26 12.87 -3.86
C LEU A 231 -3.08 14.38 -3.97
N ASP A 232 -4.00 15.14 -3.37
CA ASP A 232 -3.83 16.58 -3.29
C ASP A 232 -2.70 16.98 -2.30
N ASN A 233 -2.48 18.28 -2.14
CA ASN A 233 -1.47 18.81 -1.21
C ASN A 233 -1.75 18.48 0.27
N ASN A 234 -2.99 18.18 0.64
CA ASN A 234 -3.32 17.71 1.98
C ASN A 234 -2.97 16.22 2.13
N GLY A 235 -3.07 15.47 1.04
CA GLY A 235 -2.57 14.11 0.89
C GLY A 235 -3.21 13.11 1.85
N LEU A 236 -2.60 11.94 1.96
CA LEU A 236 -2.92 10.99 3.04
C LEU A 236 -2.06 11.30 4.25
N THR A 237 -2.68 11.52 5.40
CA THR A 237 -1.98 11.68 6.67
C THR A 237 -1.95 10.34 7.41
N LEU A 238 -0.75 9.92 7.80
CA LEU A 238 -0.51 8.75 8.63
C LEU A 238 -0.06 9.19 10.02
N THR A 239 -0.85 8.85 11.04
CA THR A 239 -0.50 9.11 12.45
C THR A 239 -0.25 7.80 13.17
N TYR A 240 0.91 7.65 13.80
CA TYR A 240 1.26 6.47 14.57
C TYR A 240 2.23 6.77 15.71
N GLN A 241 2.27 5.90 16.70
CA GLN A 241 3.16 6.00 17.85
C GLN A 241 4.34 5.03 17.66
N LEU A 242 5.57 5.55 17.70
CA LEU A 242 6.76 4.74 17.60
C LEU A 242 7.74 5.12 18.71
N SER A 243 7.99 4.18 19.62
CA SER A 243 8.60 4.48 20.92
C SER A 243 7.80 5.59 21.64
N ASP A 244 8.45 6.61 22.20
CA ASP A 244 7.79 7.69 22.93
C ASP A 244 7.43 8.89 22.04
N LYS A 245 7.45 8.74 20.72
CA LYS A 245 7.12 9.80 19.76
C LYS A 245 5.89 9.48 18.93
N THR A 246 4.98 10.45 18.87
CA THR A 246 3.92 10.47 17.85
C THR A 246 4.51 10.99 16.56
N ILE A 247 4.35 10.22 15.50
CA ILE A 247 4.82 10.55 14.15
C ILE A 247 3.60 10.84 13.30
N ASN A 248 3.70 11.91 12.51
CA ASN A 248 2.73 12.30 11.50
C ASN A 248 3.45 12.35 10.16
N ASP A 249 3.23 11.34 9.33
CA ASP A 249 3.69 11.36 7.95
C ASP A 249 2.58 11.85 7.02
N ARG A 250 2.96 12.46 5.90
CA ARG A 250 2.05 12.85 4.84
C ARG A 250 2.50 12.25 3.51
N ILE A 251 1.57 11.68 2.77
CA ILE A 251 1.79 11.13 1.43
C ILE A 251 1.09 12.01 0.41
N THR A 252 1.85 12.50 -0.58
CA THR A 252 1.36 13.28 -1.72
C THR A 252 1.78 12.61 -3.04
N GLY A 253 1.35 13.16 -4.17
CA GLY A 253 1.76 12.72 -5.49
C GLY A 253 0.65 12.02 -6.27
N SER A 254 1.02 11.07 -7.11
CA SER A 254 0.10 10.47 -8.08
C SER A 254 0.48 9.05 -8.47
N ILE A 255 -0.49 8.31 -8.97
CA ILE A 255 -0.28 7.00 -9.61
C ILE A 255 -0.95 7.06 -10.98
N ARG A 256 -0.16 7.16 -12.03
CA ARG A 256 -0.65 7.39 -13.40
C ARG A 256 -0.89 6.07 -14.12
N TYR A 257 -2.04 5.89 -14.75
CA TYR A 257 -2.24 4.78 -15.68
C TYR A 257 -1.72 5.15 -17.07
N ALA A 258 -1.10 4.18 -17.74
CA ALA A 258 -0.73 4.27 -19.15
C ALA A 258 -1.06 2.94 -19.83
N GLU A 259 -1.79 3.02 -20.94
CA GLU A 259 -2.06 1.88 -21.83
C GLU A 259 -0.93 1.78 -22.86
N GLU A 260 -0.12 0.73 -22.75
CA GLU A 260 1.06 0.52 -23.58
C GLU A 260 1.35 -0.99 -23.64
N THR A 261 1.46 -1.54 -24.84
CA THR A 261 1.89 -2.94 -25.00
C THR A 261 3.40 -3.02 -25.05
N GLY A 262 3.98 -3.84 -24.19
CA GLY A 262 5.42 -3.98 -24.16
C GLY A 262 5.91 -5.19 -23.37
N SER A 263 7.22 -5.21 -23.15
CA SER A 263 7.88 -6.22 -22.34
C SER A 263 9.02 -5.60 -21.52
N THR A 264 9.23 -6.09 -20.31
CA THR A 264 10.31 -5.67 -19.41
C THR A 264 10.95 -6.87 -18.73
N THR A 265 12.05 -6.65 -18.00
CA THR A 265 12.70 -7.68 -17.19
C THR A 265 12.73 -7.25 -15.73
N ILE A 266 12.07 -8.01 -14.87
CA ILE A 266 12.00 -7.78 -13.42
C ILE A 266 12.59 -9.00 -12.73
N ASP A 267 13.61 -8.79 -11.90
CA ASP A 267 14.30 -9.85 -11.15
C ASP A 267 14.74 -11.04 -12.04
N GLY A 268 15.19 -10.73 -13.26
CA GLY A 268 15.65 -11.71 -14.25
C GLY A 268 14.54 -12.47 -14.99
N LYS A 269 13.27 -12.10 -14.78
CA LYS A 269 12.11 -12.68 -15.48
C LYS A 269 11.54 -11.69 -16.48
N LYS A 270 11.24 -12.18 -17.68
CA LYS A 270 10.52 -11.42 -18.70
C LYS A 270 9.06 -11.24 -18.27
N VAL A 271 8.56 -10.01 -18.35
CA VAL A 271 7.20 -9.62 -18.01
C VAL A 271 6.62 -8.86 -19.18
N ASP A 272 5.64 -9.47 -19.84
CA ASP A 272 4.86 -8.84 -20.91
C ASP A 272 3.69 -8.08 -20.28
N TYR A 273 3.31 -6.93 -20.85
CA TYR A 273 2.26 -6.06 -20.31
C TYR A 273 1.47 -5.35 -21.41
N THR A 274 0.23 -5.00 -21.09
CA THR A 274 -0.70 -4.21 -21.92
C THR A 274 -0.96 -2.82 -21.35
N GLY A 275 -0.51 -2.57 -20.13
CA GLY A 275 -0.47 -1.25 -19.51
C GLY A 275 0.29 -1.28 -18.19
N TYR A 276 0.44 -0.12 -17.56
CA TYR A 276 1.03 -0.02 -16.23
C TYR A 276 0.49 1.17 -15.45
N TYR A 277 0.52 1.04 -14.13
CA TYR A 277 0.47 2.18 -13.22
C TYR A 277 1.89 2.63 -12.89
N GLU A 278 2.20 3.89 -13.11
CA GLU A 278 3.45 4.53 -12.71
C GLU A 278 3.27 5.27 -11.38
N TYR A 279 4.02 4.84 -10.38
CA TYR A 279 3.99 5.38 -9.03
C TYR A 279 4.92 6.58 -8.93
N ASN A 280 4.38 7.66 -8.37
CA ASN A 280 5.13 8.84 -7.98
C ASN A 280 4.55 9.37 -6.67
N LEU A 281 4.77 8.60 -5.60
CA LEU A 281 4.29 8.94 -4.26
C LEU A 281 5.43 9.53 -3.46
N ARG A 282 5.18 10.65 -2.80
CA ARG A 282 6.17 11.40 -2.01
C ARG A 282 5.75 11.45 -0.56
N PHE A 283 6.71 11.30 0.33
CA PHE A 283 6.51 11.32 1.77
C PHE A 283 7.11 12.58 2.37
N ASN A 284 6.33 13.27 3.20
CA ASN A 284 6.72 14.43 3.98
C ASN A 284 7.31 15.58 3.16
N GLU A 285 6.85 15.72 1.91
CA GLU A 285 7.15 16.90 1.12
C GLU A 285 6.63 18.14 1.84
N SER A 286 7.32 19.27 1.78
CA SER A 286 6.86 20.50 2.42
C SER A 286 5.59 21.01 1.75
N ALA A 287 4.58 21.38 2.54
CA ALA A 287 3.33 21.94 1.99
C ALA A 287 3.66 23.22 1.22
N GLN A 288 3.25 23.31 -0.03
CA GLN A 288 3.35 24.55 -0.79
C GLN A 288 1.99 25.22 -0.83
N LYS A 289 1.97 26.55 -0.70
CA LYS A 289 0.78 27.33 -0.97
C LYS A 289 0.52 27.26 -2.46
N ALA A 290 -0.73 27.05 -2.86
CA ALA A 290 -1.13 27.30 -4.23
C ALA A 290 -0.83 28.77 -4.54
N ASP A 291 0.06 29.04 -5.49
CA ASP A 291 0.18 30.38 -6.04
C ASP A 291 -1.14 30.67 -6.76
N ALA A 292 -1.87 31.66 -6.25
CA ALA A 292 -3.25 31.98 -6.62
C ALA A 292 -3.39 32.58 -8.04
N ALA A 293 -2.48 32.29 -8.97
CA ALA A 293 -2.43 32.96 -10.25
C ALA A 293 -1.82 32.07 -11.33
N PHE A 294 -2.62 31.17 -11.91
CA PHE A 294 -2.43 30.77 -13.31
C PHE A 294 -3.64 30.00 -13.87
N PHE A 295 -4.79 30.64 -14.09
CA PHE A 295 -5.83 30.03 -14.93
C PHE A 295 -6.55 31.01 -15.84
N ASP A 296 -6.44 30.71 -17.13
CA ASP A 296 -7.38 31.03 -18.20
C ASP A 296 -7.31 29.87 -19.22
N GLY A 297 -7.93 28.70 -18.94
CA GLY A 297 -8.04 27.58 -19.90
C GLY A 297 -8.06 26.14 -19.34
N GLU A 298 -8.46 25.18 -20.19
CA GLU A 298 -8.34 23.71 -19.95
C GLU A 298 -6.87 23.28 -19.84
N ASN A 299 -6.58 22.27 -19.00
CA ASN A 299 -5.20 21.75 -18.84
C ASN A 299 -4.61 21.33 -20.19
N SER A 300 -3.43 21.84 -20.53
CA SER A 300 -2.71 21.37 -21.71
C SER A 300 -2.10 19.97 -21.46
N SER A 301 -1.93 19.18 -22.52
CA SER A 301 -1.29 17.84 -22.41
C SER A 301 0.11 17.92 -21.79
N ALA A 302 0.84 19.00 -22.04
CA ALA A 302 2.17 19.22 -21.48
C ALA A 302 2.14 19.46 -19.96
N GLU A 303 1.12 20.16 -19.44
CA GLU A 303 0.95 20.37 -17.99
C GLU A 303 0.56 19.08 -17.28
N VAL A 304 -0.31 18.27 -17.91
CA VAL A 304 -0.68 16.94 -17.41
C VAL A 304 0.55 16.04 -17.37
N ASP A 305 1.33 15.96 -18.45
CA ASP A 305 2.55 15.15 -18.49
C ASP A 305 3.61 15.65 -17.49
N ALA A 306 3.78 16.97 -17.35
CA ALA A 306 4.66 17.55 -16.36
C ALA A 306 4.20 17.20 -14.94
N PHE A 307 2.90 17.32 -14.65
CA PHE A 307 2.31 16.91 -13.37
C PHE A 307 2.65 15.45 -13.07
N PHE A 308 2.44 14.52 -13.99
CA PHE A 308 2.71 13.11 -13.70
C PHE A 308 4.19 12.71 -13.82
N SER A 309 5.07 13.62 -14.24
CA SER A 309 6.49 13.33 -14.47
C SER A 309 7.17 12.66 -13.26
N SER A 310 7.76 11.49 -13.51
CA SER A 310 8.59 10.75 -12.58
C SER A 310 10.07 11.15 -12.60
N ALA A 311 10.42 12.29 -13.23
CA ALA A 311 11.79 12.75 -13.39
C ALA A 311 12.49 13.08 -12.05
N ASP A 312 11.76 13.64 -11.08
CA ASP A 312 12.30 13.92 -9.74
C ASP A 312 11.93 12.81 -8.75
N GLN A 313 12.88 11.89 -8.56
CA GLN A 313 12.86 10.80 -7.59
C GLN A 313 13.88 11.02 -6.45
N SER A 314 14.32 12.27 -6.25
CA SER A 314 15.28 12.65 -5.21
C SER A 314 14.64 12.77 -3.82
N LYS A 315 13.31 12.85 -3.78
CA LYS A 315 12.53 13.01 -2.56
C LYS A 315 12.24 11.66 -1.91
N PRO A 316 12.01 11.63 -0.58
CA PRO A 316 11.51 10.43 0.07
C PRO A 316 10.20 9.98 -0.56
N GLY A 317 10.09 8.73 -0.99
CA GLY A 317 8.94 8.30 -1.79
C GLY A 317 8.97 6.86 -2.29
N ILE A 318 7.88 6.49 -2.96
CA ILE A 318 7.69 5.23 -3.68
C ILE A 318 7.55 5.56 -5.16
N TYR A 319 8.40 4.93 -5.97
CA TYR A 319 8.53 5.17 -7.40
C TYR A 319 8.57 3.85 -8.16
N GLY A 320 8.26 3.87 -9.45
CA GLY A 320 8.37 2.67 -10.30
C GLY A 320 7.03 2.31 -10.91
N ARG A 321 6.86 1.06 -11.32
CA ARG A 321 5.68 0.63 -12.09
C ARG A 321 5.07 -0.65 -11.55
N ALA A 322 3.74 -0.72 -11.61
CA ALA A 322 2.99 -1.96 -11.54
C ALA A 322 2.45 -2.25 -12.95
N TYR A 323 2.91 -3.35 -13.55
CA TYR A 323 2.59 -3.74 -14.91
C TYR A 323 1.39 -4.66 -14.94
N PHE A 324 0.49 -4.48 -15.91
CA PHE A 324 -0.74 -5.23 -16.05
C PHE A 324 -0.70 -6.00 -17.36
N ALA A 325 -0.99 -7.29 -17.30
CA ALA A 325 -1.23 -8.13 -18.47
C ALA A 325 -2.67 -8.63 -18.40
N ASP A 326 -3.54 -7.94 -19.12
CA ASP A 326 -4.98 -8.17 -19.09
C ASP A 326 -5.40 -9.19 -20.15
N SER A 327 -6.42 -9.99 -19.81
CA SER A 327 -7.05 -10.95 -20.70
C SER A 327 -8.57 -10.83 -20.57
N GLU A 328 -9.25 -10.85 -21.71
CA GLU A 328 -10.70 -10.63 -21.81
C GLU A 328 -11.47 -11.89 -22.22
N ASP A 329 -10.91 -13.08 -22.00
CA ASP A 329 -11.52 -14.34 -22.42
C ASP A 329 -12.87 -14.57 -21.72
N ASN A 330 -13.92 -14.91 -22.49
CA ASN A 330 -15.28 -15.18 -22.00
C ASN A 330 -15.89 -14.05 -21.15
N CYS A 331 -15.52 -12.80 -21.43
CA CYS A 331 -16.05 -11.61 -20.78
C CYS A 331 -17.56 -11.43 -21.02
N LYS A 332 -18.25 -10.81 -20.06
CA LYS A 332 -19.50 -10.09 -20.35
C LYS A 332 -19.22 -9.06 -21.44
N SER A 333 -20.18 -8.83 -22.32
CA SER A 333 -20.06 -7.82 -23.37
C SER A 333 -21.14 -6.76 -23.23
N ALA A 334 -20.77 -5.51 -23.53
CA ALA A 334 -21.69 -4.40 -23.69
C ALA A 334 -21.56 -3.87 -25.13
N LYS A 335 -22.60 -3.20 -25.63
CA LYS A 335 -22.49 -2.54 -26.92
C LYS A 335 -21.59 -1.32 -26.75
N ASP A 336 -20.53 -1.28 -27.54
CA ASP A 336 -19.66 -0.14 -27.67
C ASP A 336 -20.47 1.06 -28.20
N ALA A 337 -20.35 2.21 -27.55
CA ALA A 337 -21.18 3.37 -27.84
C ALA A 337 -20.85 4.01 -29.21
N GLU A 338 -19.63 3.79 -29.72
CA GLU A 338 -19.14 4.39 -30.96
C GLU A 338 -19.35 3.45 -32.15
N THR A 339 -19.06 2.16 -31.98
CA THR A 339 -19.08 1.17 -33.06
C THR A 339 -20.34 0.30 -33.06
N GLY A 340 -21.10 0.28 -31.96
CA GLY A 340 -22.30 -0.55 -31.79
C GLY A 340 -22.03 -2.06 -31.65
N ASN A 341 -20.77 -2.47 -31.75
CA ASN A 341 -20.34 -3.87 -31.65
C ASN A 341 -20.25 -4.31 -30.18
N PRO A 342 -20.44 -5.60 -29.88
CA PRO A 342 -20.20 -6.12 -28.54
C PRO A 342 -18.70 -6.04 -28.21
N LYS A 343 -18.35 -5.28 -27.17
CA LYS A 343 -17.00 -5.19 -26.60
C LYS A 343 -17.01 -5.76 -25.19
N CYS A 344 -15.89 -6.35 -24.78
CA CYS A 344 -15.74 -6.79 -23.41
C CYS A 344 -15.93 -5.64 -22.44
N VAL A 345 -16.55 -6.01 -21.34
CA VAL A 345 -16.91 -5.19 -20.19
C VAL A 345 -15.68 -4.83 -19.32
N GLY A 346 -14.50 -5.33 -19.71
CA GLY A 346 -13.27 -5.28 -18.96
C GLY A 346 -12.63 -6.67 -18.88
N PRO A 347 -11.44 -6.77 -18.28
CA PRO A 347 -10.71 -8.02 -18.21
C PRO A 347 -11.44 -9.06 -17.37
N THR A 348 -11.29 -10.33 -17.74
CA THR A 348 -11.70 -11.49 -16.94
C THR A 348 -10.54 -12.08 -16.15
N LYS A 349 -9.30 -11.72 -16.52
CA LYS A 349 -8.09 -12.01 -15.76
C LYS A 349 -7.08 -10.87 -15.93
N SER A 350 -6.32 -10.57 -14.88
CA SER A 350 -5.17 -9.67 -14.95
C SER A 350 -3.99 -10.26 -14.18
N VAL A 351 -2.80 -10.23 -14.77
CA VAL A 351 -1.56 -10.51 -14.05
C VAL A 351 -0.87 -9.17 -13.78
N ILE A 352 -0.75 -8.84 -12.50
CA ILE A 352 -0.23 -7.56 -12.02
C ILE A 352 1.15 -7.79 -11.43
N THR A 353 2.19 -7.27 -12.05
CA THR A 353 3.58 -7.44 -11.60
C THR A 353 4.15 -6.12 -11.09
N TYR A 354 4.60 -6.12 -9.85
CA TYR A 354 5.15 -4.93 -9.19
C TYR A 354 6.66 -4.84 -9.39
N ASP A 355 7.13 -3.66 -9.77
CA ASP A 355 8.52 -3.24 -9.75
C ASP A 355 8.61 -1.81 -9.24
N LEU A 356 8.40 -1.67 -7.93
CA LEU A 356 8.54 -0.40 -7.24
C LEU A 356 9.87 -0.35 -6.49
N LYS A 357 10.33 0.86 -6.26
CA LYS A 357 11.48 1.18 -5.42
C LYS A 357 11.12 2.30 -4.47
N THR A 358 11.79 2.32 -3.34
CA THR A 358 11.71 3.39 -2.37
C THR A 358 12.98 4.23 -2.40
N THR A 359 12.81 5.53 -2.23
CA THR A 359 13.91 6.46 -1.98
C THR A 359 13.74 7.00 -0.58
N ALA A 360 14.78 6.92 0.26
CA ALA A 360 14.84 7.56 1.58
C ALA A 360 13.62 7.33 2.51
N LEU A 361 12.87 6.23 2.32
CA LEU A 361 11.77 5.86 3.18
C LEU A 361 12.24 5.04 4.37
N THR A 362 11.55 5.20 5.49
CA THR A 362 11.72 4.34 6.66
C THR A 362 10.91 3.05 6.54
N TYR A 363 11.26 2.03 7.33
CA TYR A 363 10.50 0.78 7.36
C TYR A 363 9.06 0.97 7.84
N ALA A 364 8.81 1.88 8.79
CA ALA A 364 7.45 2.17 9.26
C ALA A 364 6.58 2.77 8.13
N GLN A 365 7.14 3.72 7.37
CA GLN A 365 6.46 4.33 6.22
C GLN A 365 6.13 3.31 5.13
N LEU A 366 7.10 2.50 4.71
CA LEU A 366 6.86 1.45 3.73
C LEU A 366 5.84 0.42 4.25
N GLY A 367 5.99 -0.02 5.51
CA GLY A 367 5.06 -0.98 6.11
C GLY A 367 3.63 -0.47 6.24
N ALA A 368 3.44 0.83 6.49
CA ALA A 368 2.13 1.47 6.47
C ALA A 368 1.55 1.53 5.05
N TRP A 369 2.34 1.95 4.06
CA TRP A 369 1.89 1.94 2.67
C TRP A 369 1.50 0.54 2.19
N MET A 370 2.29 -0.49 2.45
CA MET A 370 1.96 -1.85 2.02
C MET A 370 0.67 -2.41 2.67
N LYS A 371 0.23 -1.86 3.80
CA LYS A 371 -1.10 -2.16 4.36
C LYS A 371 -2.18 -1.38 3.62
N ILE A 372 -1.95 -0.11 3.29
CA ILE A 372 -2.88 0.73 2.49
C ILE A 372 -3.05 0.17 1.09
N GLU A 373 -1.97 -0.24 0.44
CA GLU A 373 -1.94 -0.84 -0.90
C GLU A 373 -2.96 -1.97 -1.06
N GLN A 374 -3.09 -2.82 -0.03
CA GLN A 374 -4.07 -3.93 0.00
C GLN A 374 -5.54 -3.48 0.02
N PHE A 375 -5.79 -2.19 0.26
CA PHE A 375 -7.09 -1.53 0.16
C PHE A 375 -7.23 -0.64 -1.08
N VAL A 376 -6.13 -0.26 -1.73
CA VAL A 376 -6.13 0.82 -2.72
C VAL A 376 -5.88 0.32 -4.13
N ILE A 377 -4.99 -0.64 -4.35
CA ILE A 377 -4.68 -1.12 -5.70
C ILE A 377 -4.92 -2.61 -5.70
N GLY A 378 -6.14 -2.96 -6.11
CA GLY A 378 -6.68 -4.30 -5.99
C GLY A 378 -8.21 -4.27 -5.84
N PRO A 379 -8.80 -5.08 -4.96
CA PRO A 379 -10.22 -5.40 -5.01
C PRO A 379 -11.20 -4.25 -4.73
N PHE A 380 -10.75 -3.10 -4.23
CA PHE A 380 -11.60 -1.91 -4.00
C PHE A 380 -11.70 -1.00 -5.23
N THR A 381 -10.84 -1.20 -6.22
CA THR A 381 -10.71 -0.31 -7.38
C THR A 381 -11.12 -0.95 -8.69
N ASP A 382 -11.52 -2.21 -8.61
CA ASP A 382 -11.97 -3.04 -9.72
C ASP A 382 -13.52 -3.00 -9.88
N GLU A 383 -14.13 -1.84 -9.62
CA GLU A 383 -15.58 -1.63 -9.73
C GLU A 383 -15.98 -0.84 -10.98
#